data_AF-A0A520GGJ4-F1
#
_entry.id   AF-A0A520GGJ4-F1
#
_cell.length_a   1.000
_cell.length_b   1.000
_cell.length_c   1.000
_cell.angle_alpha   90.00
_cell.angle_beta   90.00
_cell.angle_gamma   90.00
#
_symmetry.space_group_name_H-M   'P 1'
#
loop_
_entity.id
_entity.type
_entity.pdbx_description
1 polymer ?
#
loop_
_entity_poly.entity_id
_entity_poly.type
_entity_poly.pdbx_seq_one_letter_code
_entity_poly.pdbx_strand_id
1 'polypeptide(L)'
;LLIGDDTALPALSRRLAELPAGSRALVLAEVDGAADHVDLPSAADVTLAWVHRDGAAPGAMPLLDALRAATLPAGDLHAWIGCESAAAKALRAHLVSERGLNPKWVRASGYWRRGSAATHDTHDE
;
A
#
# COMPACT_ATOMS: atom_id res chain seq x y z
N LEU A 1 -7.73 4.04 1.03
CA LEU A 1 -6.60 3.57 0.19
C LEU A 1 -5.68 2.73 1.07
N LEU A 2 -5.43 1.48 0.70
CA LEU A 2 -4.51 0.59 1.39
C LEU A 2 -3.43 0.14 0.40
N ILE A 3 -2.17 0.25 0.78
CA ILE A 3 -1.03 -0.06 -0.08
C ILE A 3 -0.08 -0.96 0.72
N GLY A 4 0.38 -2.05 0.12
CA GLY A 4 1.46 -2.81 0.74
C GLY A 4 2.03 -3.92 -0.11
N ASP A 5 3.17 -4.45 0.31
CA ASP A 5 3.77 -5.64 -0.27
C ASP A 5 3.29 -6.93 0.44
N ASP A 6 3.84 -8.07 0.02
CA ASP A 6 3.58 -9.39 0.58
C ASP A 6 3.73 -9.44 2.10
N THR A 7 4.69 -8.70 2.66
CA THR A 7 4.88 -8.60 4.11
C THR A 7 3.72 -7.89 4.83
N ALA A 8 2.96 -7.06 4.12
CA ALA A 8 1.80 -6.33 4.64
C ALA A 8 0.46 -7.02 4.36
N LEU A 9 0.41 -8.10 3.57
CA LEU A 9 -0.83 -8.84 3.27
C LEU A 9 -1.63 -9.25 4.52
N PRO A 10 -1.02 -9.73 5.62
CA PRO A 10 -1.78 -10.03 6.84
C PRO A 10 -2.47 -8.79 7.44
N ALA A 11 -1.80 -7.63 7.41
CA ALA A 11 -2.36 -6.38 7.92
C ALA A 11 -3.45 -5.82 7.00
N LEU A 12 -3.27 -5.95 5.68
CA LEU A 12 -4.29 -5.60 4.69
C LEU A 12 -5.55 -6.46 4.87
N SER A 13 -5.39 -7.78 4.99
CA SER A 13 -6.47 -8.73 5.21
C SER A 13 -7.29 -8.37 6.45
N ARG A 14 -6.62 -8.14 7.60
CA ARG A 14 -7.30 -7.73 8.84
C ARG A 14 -8.09 -6.42 8.66
N ARG A 15 -7.49 -5.41 8.04
CA ARG A 15 -8.14 -4.11 7.82
C ARG A 15 -9.37 -4.24 6.94
N LEU A 16 -9.27 -5.01 5.86
CA LEU A 16 -10.38 -5.24 4.93
C LEU A 16 -11.53 -6.02 5.59
N ALA A 17 -11.22 -6.99 6.44
CA ALA A 17 -12.22 -7.74 7.19
C ALA A 17 -12.98 -6.88 8.23
N GLU A 18 -12.32 -5.87 8.78
CA GLU A 18 -12.89 -4.95 9.77
C GLU A 18 -13.68 -3.77 9.17
N LEU A 19 -13.58 -3.53 7.85
CA LEU A 19 -14.31 -2.45 7.21
C LEU A 19 -15.82 -2.71 7.22
N PRO A 20 -16.65 -1.73 7.63
CA PRO A 20 -18.10 -1.84 7.53
C PRO A 20 -18.58 -2.02 6.08
N ALA A 21 -19.71 -2.71 5.90
CA ALA A 21 -20.37 -2.82 4.61
C ALA A 21 -20.68 -1.44 4.00
N GLY A 22 -20.49 -1.31 2.68
CA GLY A 22 -20.66 -0.04 1.95
C GLY A 22 -19.49 0.95 2.09
N SER A 23 -18.44 0.59 2.86
CA SER A 23 -17.17 1.32 2.81
C SER A 23 -16.53 1.11 1.44
N ARG A 24 -15.83 2.13 0.93
CA ARG A 24 -15.07 2.02 -0.32
C ARG A 24 -13.59 1.84 -0.02
N ALA A 25 -12.95 0.82 -0.59
CA ALA A 25 -11.53 0.58 -0.43
C ALA A 25 -10.84 0.35 -1.77
N LEU A 26 -9.82 1.16 -2.07
CA LEU A 26 -8.84 0.87 -3.11
C LEU A 26 -7.61 0.22 -2.45
N VAL A 27 -7.20 -0.94 -2.96
CA VAL A 27 -6.07 -1.72 -2.47
C VAL A 27 -5.04 -1.89 -3.59
N LEU A 28 -3.80 -1.52 -3.32
CA LEU A 28 -2.64 -1.84 -4.17
C LEU A 28 -1.78 -2.85 -3.39
N ALA A 29 -1.75 -4.10 -3.83
CA ALA A 29 -1.04 -5.18 -3.14
C ALA A 29 0.08 -5.73 -4.03
N GLU A 30 1.33 -5.57 -3.61
CA GLU A 30 2.50 -6.07 -4.32
C GLU A 30 2.86 -7.48 -3.87
N VAL A 31 3.07 -8.37 -4.85
CA VAL A 31 3.58 -9.73 -4.65
C VAL A 31 4.60 -10.06 -5.73
N ASP A 32 5.26 -11.22 -5.64
CA ASP A 32 6.23 -11.59 -6.66
C ASP A 32 5.56 -11.85 -8.01
N GLY A 33 4.53 -12.70 -8.02
CA GLY A 33 3.71 -12.94 -9.21
C GLY A 33 2.30 -13.46 -8.89
N ALA A 34 1.58 -13.90 -9.92
CA ALA A 34 0.19 -14.36 -9.80
C ALA A 34 -0.02 -15.56 -8.86
N ALA A 35 1.01 -16.39 -8.66
CA ALA A 35 0.94 -17.55 -7.76
C ALA A 35 0.85 -17.15 -6.27
N ASP A 36 1.24 -15.91 -5.95
CA ASP A 36 1.26 -15.39 -4.59
C ASP A 36 0.01 -14.57 -4.25
N HIS A 37 -1.01 -14.58 -5.13
CA HIS A 37 -2.30 -13.95 -4.82
C HIS A 37 -2.97 -14.70 -3.68
N VAL A 38 -3.55 -13.93 -2.76
CA VAL A 38 -4.28 -14.46 -1.62
C VAL A 38 -5.68 -13.86 -1.58
N ASP A 39 -6.61 -14.62 -1.00
CA ASP A 39 -7.96 -14.10 -0.77
C ASP A 39 -7.94 -13.00 0.31
N LEU A 40 -8.54 -11.87 -0.03
CA LEU A 40 -8.70 -10.72 0.87
C LEU A 40 -10.20 -10.44 1.08
N PRO A 41 -10.90 -11.25 1.89
CA PRO A 41 -12.34 -11.13 2.08
C PRO A 41 -12.70 -9.81 2.76
N SER A 42 -13.80 -9.20 2.33
CA SER A 42 -14.33 -7.96 2.90
C SER A 42 -15.84 -7.84 2.65
N ALA A 43 -16.52 -7.15 3.56
CA ALA A 43 -17.90 -6.69 3.34
C ALA A 43 -17.95 -5.33 2.61
N ALA A 44 -16.80 -4.68 2.42
CA ALA A 44 -16.66 -3.39 1.76
C ALA A 44 -16.67 -3.52 0.23
N ASP A 45 -16.90 -2.39 -0.46
CA ASP A 45 -16.72 -2.27 -1.90
C ASP A 45 -15.22 -2.12 -2.20
N VAL A 46 -14.56 -3.26 -2.40
CA VAL A 46 -13.10 -3.33 -2.61
C VAL A 46 -12.77 -3.32 -4.10
N THR A 47 -11.94 -2.36 -4.50
CA THR A 47 -11.18 -2.41 -5.76
C THR A 47 -9.76 -2.86 -5.42
N LEU A 48 -9.39 -4.07 -5.83
CA LEU A 48 -8.06 -4.63 -5.60
C LEU A 48 -7.26 -4.64 -6.90
N ALA A 49 -6.06 -4.06 -6.87
CA ALA A 49 -5.07 -4.17 -7.92
C ALA A 49 -3.85 -4.92 -7.38
N TRP A 50 -3.57 -6.08 -7.97
CA TRP A 50 -2.32 -6.79 -7.75
C TRP A 50 -1.20 -6.14 -8.56
N VAL A 51 -0.09 -5.88 -7.90
CA VAL A 51 1.13 -5.34 -8.48
C VAL A 51 2.17 -6.47 -8.45
N HIS A 52 2.72 -6.86 -9.58
CA HIS A 52 3.70 -7.94 -9.63
C HIS A 52 5.10 -7.36 -9.72
N ARG A 53 6.02 -7.93 -8.95
CA ARG A 53 7.45 -7.62 -9.11
C ARG A 53 8.00 -8.27 -10.37
N ASP A 54 7.63 -9.52 -10.66
CA ASP A 54 8.06 -10.29 -11.83
C ASP A 54 9.58 -10.15 -12.12
N GLY A 55 10.41 -10.26 -11.07
CA GLY A 55 11.87 -10.11 -11.19
C GLY A 55 12.36 -8.69 -11.48
N ALA A 56 11.59 -7.67 -11.09
CA ALA A 56 11.91 -6.25 -11.29
C ALA A 56 13.36 -5.90 -10.91
N ALA A 57 13.93 -5.00 -11.70
CA ALA A 57 15.31 -4.56 -11.53
C ALA A 57 15.56 -3.98 -10.12
N PRO A 58 16.79 -4.08 -9.60
CA PRO A 58 17.15 -3.43 -8.35
C PRO A 58 16.79 -1.94 -8.34
N GLY A 59 16.07 -1.50 -7.31
CA GLY A 59 15.63 -0.11 -7.15
C GLY A 59 14.29 0.23 -7.82
N ALA A 60 13.67 -0.70 -8.56
CA ALA A 60 12.29 -0.54 -9.01
C ALA A 60 11.33 -0.40 -7.81
N MET A 61 10.25 0.37 -7.99
CA MET A 61 9.21 0.58 -6.98
C MET A 61 7.83 0.35 -7.61
N PRO A 62 7.44 -0.91 -7.90
CA PRO A 62 6.19 -1.22 -8.61
C PRO A 62 4.96 -0.61 -7.96
N LEU A 63 4.87 -0.61 -6.61
CA LEU A 63 3.78 0.07 -5.89
C LEU A 63 3.69 1.57 -6.17
N LEU A 64 4.82 2.28 -6.32
CA LEU A 64 4.82 3.70 -6.61
C LEU A 64 4.32 3.96 -8.03
N ASP A 65 4.74 3.14 -8.99
CA ASP A 65 4.30 3.25 -10.38
C ASP A 65 2.80 2.93 -10.50
N ALA A 66 2.34 1.88 -9.80
CA ALA A 66 0.92 1.56 -9.71
C ALA A 66 0.10 2.69 -9.08
N LEU A 67 0.59 3.32 -8.01
CA LEU A 67 -0.07 4.46 -7.38
C LEU A 67 -0.13 5.68 -8.32
N ARG A 68 0.93 5.94 -9.09
CA ARG A 68 0.96 7.04 -10.07
C ARG A 68 -0.08 6.85 -11.18
N ALA A 69 -0.28 5.62 -11.61
CA ALA A 69 -1.28 5.26 -12.63
C ALA A 69 -2.70 5.15 -12.07
N ALA A 70 -2.86 4.93 -10.76
CA ALA A 70 -4.16 4.78 -10.13
C ALA A 70 -4.99 6.07 -10.17
N THR A 71 -6.27 5.92 -10.52
CA THR A 71 -7.26 6.99 -10.32
C THR A 71 -7.75 6.93 -8.87
N LEU A 72 -7.47 7.98 -8.10
CA LEU A 72 -7.95 8.08 -6.72
C LEU A 72 -9.38 8.65 -6.71
N PRO A 73 -10.28 8.11 -5.86
CA PRO A 73 -11.61 8.68 -5.72
C PRO A 73 -11.53 10.10 -5.14
N ALA A 74 -12.44 10.96 -5.58
CA ALA A 74 -12.56 12.31 -5.05
C ALA A 74 -13.06 12.31 -3.59
N GLY A 75 -12.68 13.35 -2.84
CA GLY A 75 -13.07 13.56 -1.44
C GLY A 75 -11.99 13.16 -0.45
N ASP A 76 -12.41 13.00 0.81
CA ASP A 76 -11.51 12.71 1.92
C ASP A 76 -10.99 11.27 1.84
N LEU A 77 -9.66 11.13 1.72
CA LEU A 77 -8.99 9.83 1.59
C LEU A 77 -8.11 9.54 2.80
N HIS A 78 -8.40 8.44 3.49
CA HIS A 78 -7.47 7.81 4.42
C HIS A 78 -6.57 6.83 3.68
N ALA A 79 -5.26 6.98 3.86
CA ALA A 79 -4.25 6.13 3.27
C ALA A 79 -3.46 5.37 4.35
N TRP A 80 -3.23 4.09 4.10
CA TRP A 80 -2.30 3.29 4.88
C TRP A 80 -1.33 2.56 3.97
N ILE A 81 -0.05 2.60 4.34
CA ILE A 81 1.05 2.03 3.59
C ILE A 81 1.88 1.15 4.53
N GLY A 82 2.09 -0.11 4.13
CA GLY A 82 3.04 -1.03 4.77
C GLY A 82 3.85 -1.74 3.71
N CYS A 83 5.14 -1.45 3.59
CA CYS A 83 6.03 -2.10 2.63
C CYS A 83 7.50 -1.83 2.99
N GLU A 84 8.42 -2.02 2.05
CA GLU A 84 9.82 -1.58 2.18
C GLU A 84 9.95 -0.09 2.55
N SER A 85 10.89 0.27 3.44
CA SER A 85 11.03 1.62 4.00
C SER A 85 11.18 2.74 2.98
N ALA A 86 12.04 2.58 1.96
CA ALA A 86 12.23 3.61 0.93
C ALA A 86 10.99 3.73 0.04
N ALA A 87 10.36 2.61 -0.32
CA ALA A 87 9.09 2.60 -1.04
C ALA A 87 7.97 3.29 -0.24
N ALA A 88 7.84 2.98 1.06
CA ALA A 88 6.84 3.58 1.94
C ALA A 88 6.99 5.11 2.03
N LYS A 89 8.24 5.59 2.16
CA LYS A 89 8.56 7.01 2.15
C LYS A 89 8.18 7.67 0.81
N ALA A 90 8.51 7.04 -0.32
CA ALA A 90 8.20 7.56 -1.65
C ALA A 90 6.69 7.61 -1.91
N LEU A 91 5.95 6.57 -1.53
CA LEU A 91 4.49 6.50 -1.61
C LEU A 91 3.83 7.61 -0.79
N ARG A 92 4.28 7.82 0.46
CA ARG A 92 3.76 8.90 1.31
C ARG A 92 4.03 10.27 0.69
N ALA A 93 5.26 10.52 0.23
CA ALA A 93 5.62 11.77 -0.42
C ALA A 93 4.76 12.06 -1.65
N HIS A 94 4.49 11.04 -2.47
CA HIS A 94 3.61 11.16 -3.63
C HIS A 94 2.18 11.56 -3.22
N LEU A 95 1.60 10.88 -2.23
CA LEU A 95 0.25 11.16 -1.74
C LEU A 95 0.12 12.58 -1.16
N VAL A 96 1.07 13.01 -0.32
CA VAL A 96 0.98 14.30 0.37
C VAL A 96 1.39 15.44 -0.55
N SER A 97 2.57 15.36 -1.17
CA SER A 97 3.17 16.48 -1.90
C SER A 97 2.65 16.62 -3.32
N GLU A 98 2.37 15.51 -4.02
CA GLU A 98 1.93 15.56 -5.42
C GLU A 98 0.41 15.46 -5.55
N ARG A 99 -0.25 14.67 -4.70
CA ARG A 99 -1.72 14.51 -4.71
C ARG A 99 -2.46 15.39 -3.69
N GLY A 100 -1.74 16.10 -2.82
CA GLY A 100 -2.32 17.08 -1.90
C GLY A 100 -3.13 16.48 -0.75
N LEU A 101 -2.91 15.21 -0.40
CA LEU A 101 -3.64 14.58 0.70
C LEU A 101 -3.24 15.21 2.04
N ASN A 102 -4.20 15.25 2.96
CA ASN A 102 -3.94 15.66 4.34
C ASN A 102 -2.97 14.66 5.00
N PRO A 103 -1.76 15.10 5.43
CA PRO A 103 -0.76 14.21 6.00
C PRO A 103 -1.24 13.48 7.26
N LYS A 104 -2.19 14.07 8.01
CA LYS A 104 -2.78 13.43 9.20
C LYS A 104 -3.61 12.18 8.87
N TRP A 105 -3.99 12.01 7.61
CA TRP A 105 -4.77 10.87 7.12
C TRP A 105 -3.93 9.87 6.34
N VAL A 106 -2.61 10.07 6.26
CA VAL A 106 -1.68 9.16 5.60
C VAL A 106 -0.77 8.55 6.65
N ARG A 107 -0.91 7.23 6.86
CA ARG A 107 -0.04 6.44 7.74
C ARG A 107 0.89 5.58 6.88
N ALA A 108 2.19 5.70 7.06
CA ALA A 108 3.17 4.92 6.31
C ALA A 108 4.21 4.28 7.24
N SER A 109 4.40 2.97 7.08
CA SER A 109 5.33 2.17 7.86
C SER A 109 6.23 1.35 6.94
N GLY A 110 7.54 1.47 7.15
CA GLY A 110 8.55 0.61 6.57
C GLY A 110 8.66 -0.68 7.39
N TYR A 111 8.12 -1.78 6.87
CA TYR A 111 8.13 -3.08 7.55
C TYR A 111 9.47 -3.78 7.46
N TRP A 112 10.25 -3.46 6.44
CA TRP A 112 11.58 -3.97 6.23
C TRP A 112 12.39 -2.96 5.42
N ARG A 113 13.71 -3.13 5.39
CA ARG A 113 14.62 -2.26 4.64
C ARG A 113 15.62 -3.09 3.89
N ARG A 114 15.75 -2.85 2.59
CA ARG A 114 16.72 -3.59 1.76
C ARG A 114 18.14 -3.40 2.28
N GLY A 115 18.88 -4.50 2.44
CA GLY A 115 20.25 -4.49 2.96
C GLY A 115 20.34 -4.35 4.49
N SER A 116 19.23 -4.42 5.21
CA SER A 116 19.18 -4.43 6.67
C SER A 116 18.38 -5.63 7.18
N ALA A 117 18.70 -6.10 8.39
CA ALA A 117 17.91 -7.13 9.09
C ALA A 117 17.14 -6.51 10.26
N ALA A 118 15.95 -7.03 10.56
CA ALA A 118 15.13 -6.67 11.73
C ALA A 118 14.84 -5.16 11.91
N THR A 119 14.56 -4.44 10.83
CA THR A 119 14.22 -3.00 10.86
C THR A 119 12.71 -2.79 10.77
N HIS A 120 12.16 -1.94 11.64
CA HIS A 120 10.79 -1.45 11.56
C HIS A 120 10.81 0.07 11.74
N ASP A 121 10.46 0.82 10.68
CA ASP A 121 10.51 2.28 10.65
C ASP A 121 9.09 2.85 10.47
N THR A 122 8.68 3.81 11.30
CA THR A 122 7.41 4.53 11.12
C THR A 122 7.66 5.92 10.53
N HIS A 123 6.92 6.30 9.49
CA HIS A 123 7.06 7.59 8.81
C HIS A 123 5.83 8.47 9.08
N ASP A 124 5.71 8.95 10.31
CA ASP A 124 4.56 9.77 10.76
C ASP A 124 4.74 11.29 10.61
N GLU A 125 5.92 11.78 10.22
CA GLU A 125 6.22 13.21 9.97
C GLU A 125 6.05 13.62 8.51
#